data_AF-A0A960IF97-F1
#
_entry.id   AF-A0A960IF97-F1
#
_cell.length_a   1.000
_cell.length_b   1.000
_cell.length_c   1.000
_cell.angle_alpha   90.00
_cell.angle_beta   90.00
_cell.angle_gamma   90.00
#
_symmetry.space_group_name_H-M   'P 1'
#
loop_
_entity.id
_entity.type
_entity.pdbx_description
1 polymer ?
#
loop_
_entity_poly.entity_id
_entity_poly.type
_entity_poly.pdbx_seq_one_letter_code
_entity_poly.pdbx_strand_id
1 'polypeptide(L)'
;HIPWLLSPEGYQYVVSDARFVPGLENGGIWTDENDYLVRQGFARHLLQVGYMDTLVGEMIDQLDAQGMWEDALVVVLSDHGVAFTPGQNFRSPRADTVHEIYNIPLFIKYPGQTEGETSDVNALNLDVLPTIVDALDIESDWEFDGQSLLGDGPDRDTKPTYWDVGPEEVPVGFDGVMEVVARDHDYLPGGDDWLGVFGQGEYADLVGEDLDDLDVVGDSERTWTTDQRDRLADWRPDADGLAPMLLASVLRGDGPVPDAAVVVVNGRVAGVAGDFSEGDGGVTFNALISEEILERGANDVVLLLPTRSGSRRFEAASLE
;
A
#
# COMPACT_ATOMS: atom_id res chain seq x y z
N HIS A 1 -7.43 14.39 3.22
CA HIS A 1 -7.35 12.93 3.25
C HIS A 1 -5.96 12.50 2.78
N ILE A 2 -5.05 12.25 3.72
CA ILE A 2 -3.74 11.66 3.42
C ILE A 2 -3.78 10.29 4.10
N PRO A 3 -4.14 9.23 3.34
CA PRO A 3 -4.55 7.98 3.96
C PRO A 3 -3.36 7.29 4.67
N TRP A 4 -2.12 7.56 4.27
CA TRP A 4 -0.92 6.90 4.79
C TRP A 4 -0.33 7.49 6.07
N LEU A 5 -1.09 8.29 6.83
CA LEU A 5 -0.59 8.96 8.04
C LEU A 5 -1.05 8.31 9.35
N LEU A 6 -2.09 7.48 9.32
CA LEU A 6 -2.65 6.86 10.51
C LEU A 6 -2.67 5.34 10.38
N SER A 7 -2.33 4.63 11.45
CA SER A 7 -2.67 3.22 11.59
C SER A 7 -4.17 3.06 11.84
N PRO A 8 -4.74 1.84 11.69
CA PRO A 8 -6.14 1.57 12.06
C PRO A 8 -6.50 1.96 13.50
N GLU A 9 -5.53 1.96 14.40
CA GLU A 9 -5.67 2.35 15.81
C GLU A 9 -5.69 3.89 16.01
N GLY A 10 -5.53 4.66 14.93
CA GLY A 10 -5.44 6.12 14.98
C GLY A 10 -4.06 6.64 15.38
N TYR A 11 -3.02 5.80 15.36
CA TYR A 11 -1.66 6.22 15.65
C TYR A 11 -1.04 6.93 14.45
N GLN A 12 -0.43 8.09 14.65
CA GLN A 12 0.21 8.85 13.59
C GLN A 12 1.63 8.33 13.32
N TYR A 13 1.91 7.96 12.07
CA TYR A 13 3.22 7.43 11.65
C TYR A 13 4.38 8.44 11.74
N VAL A 14 4.10 9.75 11.92
CA VAL A 14 5.12 10.81 11.87
C VAL A 14 4.98 11.75 13.06
N VAL A 15 6.07 11.92 13.83
CA VAL A 15 6.13 12.70 15.08
C VAL A 15 6.50 14.18 14.89
N SER A 16 6.60 14.69 13.65
CA SER A 16 6.75 16.14 13.42
C SER A 16 5.47 16.75 12.85
N ASP A 17 5.28 18.06 13.03
CA ASP A 17 4.16 18.94 12.59
C ASP A 17 3.80 18.88 11.08
N ALA A 18 4.37 17.92 10.36
CA ALA A 18 4.36 17.67 8.96
C ALA A 18 3.21 16.73 8.56
N ARG A 19 2.18 17.28 7.93
CA ARG A 19 1.22 16.54 7.09
C ARG A 19 1.88 16.01 5.80
N PHE A 20 3.10 15.49 5.87
CA PHE A 20 3.91 15.11 4.71
C PHE A 20 4.16 13.60 4.75
N VAL A 21 3.80 12.94 3.65
CA VAL A 21 4.08 11.51 3.42
C VAL A 21 5.52 11.44 2.93
N PRO A 22 6.39 10.58 3.48
CA PRO A 22 7.74 10.40 2.95
C PRO A 22 7.71 10.14 1.44
N GLY A 23 8.49 10.92 0.68
CA GLY A 23 8.54 10.88 -0.79
C GLY A 23 7.49 11.71 -1.52
N LEU A 24 6.51 12.28 -0.83
CA LEU A 24 5.47 13.10 -1.45
C LEU A 24 5.74 14.60 -1.23
N GLU A 25 6.08 15.27 -2.31
CA GLU A 25 6.43 16.70 -2.33
C GLU A 25 5.20 17.61 -2.28
N ASN A 26 5.46 18.92 -2.13
CA ASN A 26 4.42 19.94 -2.20
C ASN A 26 3.65 19.86 -3.51
N GLY A 27 2.32 19.85 -3.41
CA GLY A 27 1.44 19.67 -4.56
C GLY A 27 1.09 18.21 -4.83
N GLY A 28 1.61 17.24 -4.06
CA GLY A 28 1.25 15.83 -4.19
C GLY A 28 2.02 15.11 -5.31
N ILE A 29 3.25 15.51 -5.56
CA ILE A 29 4.09 14.89 -6.58
C ILE A 29 5.02 13.89 -5.88
N TRP A 30 5.07 12.66 -6.36
CA TRP A 30 6.06 11.71 -5.88
C TRP A 30 7.46 12.15 -6.32
N THR A 31 8.44 12.04 -5.44
CA THR A 31 9.85 12.28 -5.78
C THR A 31 10.28 11.39 -6.95
N ASP A 32 11.16 11.91 -7.81
CA ASP A 32 11.89 11.15 -8.83
C ASP A 32 13.36 10.91 -8.46
N GLU A 33 13.79 11.40 -7.29
CA GLU A 33 15.16 11.27 -6.79
C GLU A 33 15.36 10.02 -5.92
N ASN A 34 14.29 9.56 -5.23
CA ASN A 34 14.34 8.42 -4.32
C ASN A 34 13.17 7.45 -4.54
N ASP A 35 13.39 6.45 -5.39
CA ASP A 35 12.42 5.40 -5.72
C ASP A 35 11.95 4.60 -4.49
N TYR A 36 12.82 4.38 -3.49
CA TYR A 36 12.45 3.68 -2.26
C TYR A 36 11.24 4.30 -1.57
N LEU A 37 11.15 5.64 -1.56
CA LEU A 37 10.03 6.33 -0.92
C LEU A 37 8.71 6.18 -1.69
N VAL A 38 8.78 6.11 -3.02
CA VAL A 38 7.60 5.87 -3.87
C VAL A 38 7.09 4.44 -3.64
N ARG A 39 7.98 3.46 -3.65
CA ARG A 39 7.64 2.06 -3.36
C ARG A 39 7.10 1.85 -1.95
N GLN A 40 7.71 2.49 -0.96
CA GLN A 40 7.20 2.49 0.42
C GLN A 40 5.81 3.15 0.50
N GLY A 41 5.55 4.19 -0.29
CA GLY A 41 4.22 4.78 -0.46
C GLY A 41 3.19 3.79 -1.02
N PHE A 42 3.58 3.04 -2.05
CA PHE A 42 2.78 1.98 -2.65
C PHE A 42 2.51 0.83 -1.65
N ALA A 43 3.53 0.38 -0.92
CA ALA A 43 3.41 -0.62 0.13
C ALA A 43 2.39 -0.20 1.20
N ARG A 44 2.48 1.04 1.70
CA ARG A 44 1.49 1.58 2.63
C ARG A 44 0.09 1.58 2.04
N HIS A 45 -0.07 1.84 0.74
CA HIS A 45 -1.38 1.77 0.09
C HIS A 45 -1.93 0.35 0.05
N LEU A 46 -1.11 -0.65 -0.27
CA LEU A 46 -1.53 -2.05 -0.25
C LEU A 46 -1.97 -2.51 1.14
N LEU A 47 -1.29 -2.07 2.20
CA LEU A 47 -1.69 -2.38 3.57
C LEU A 47 -3.08 -1.79 3.90
N GLN A 48 -3.42 -0.63 3.33
CA GLN A 48 -4.77 -0.07 3.46
C GLN A 48 -5.81 -0.83 2.66
N VAL A 49 -5.44 -1.32 1.47
CA VAL A 49 -6.29 -2.19 0.67
C VAL A 49 -6.54 -3.51 1.42
N GLY A 50 -5.52 -4.12 2.01
CA GLY A 50 -5.66 -5.33 2.84
C GLY A 50 -6.54 -5.11 4.07
N TYR A 51 -6.41 -3.96 4.75
CA TYR A 51 -7.29 -3.63 5.86
C TYR A 51 -8.74 -3.41 5.39
N MET A 52 -8.95 -2.75 4.25
CA MET A 52 -10.28 -2.62 3.66
C MET A 52 -10.87 -3.98 3.28
N ASP A 53 -10.08 -4.88 2.69
CA ASP A 53 -10.49 -6.25 2.35
C ASP A 53 -10.96 -7.02 3.60
N THR A 54 -10.24 -6.90 4.71
CA THR A 54 -10.64 -7.46 6.01
C THR A 54 -12.02 -6.94 6.45
N LEU A 55 -12.24 -5.62 6.39
CA LEU A 55 -13.52 -5.01 6.76
C LEU A 55 -14.67 -5.40 5.83
N VAL A 56 -14.39 -5.57 4.53
CA VAL A 56 -15.37 -6.09 3.56
C VAL A 56 -15.72 -7.54 3.90
N GLY A 57 -14.73 -8.38 4.23
CA GLY A 57 -14.95 -9.74 4.71
C GLY A 57 -15.83 -9.80 5.94
N GLU A 58 -15.54 -8.98 6.96
CA GLU A 58 -16.37 -8.87 8.17
C GLU A 58 -17.81 -8.44 7.85
N MET A 59 -17.98 -7.46 6.96
CA MET A 59 -19.31 -7.03 6.51
C MET A 59 -20.08 -8.19 5.86
N ILE A 60 -19.41 -8.96 4.99
CA ILE A 60 -20.00 -10.13 4.32
C ILE A 60 -20.41 -11.19 5.36
N ASP A 61 -19.52 -11.53 6.30
CA ASP A 61 -19.79 -12.49 7.37
C ASP A 61 -21.00 -12.08 8.22
N GLN A 62 -21.13 -10.78 8.52
CA GLN A 62 -22.27 -10.25 9.26
C GLN A 62 -23.58 -10.33 8.47
N LEU A 63 -23.54 -10.10 7.15
CA LEU A 63 -24.71 -10.27 6.28
C LEU A 63 -25.12 -11.75 6.20
N ASP A 64 -24.16 -12.66 6.09
CA ASP A 64 -24.42 -14.10 6.01
C ASP A 64 -24.97 -14.65 7.33
N ALA A 65 -24.38 -14.26 8.47
CA ALA A 65 -24.87 -14.64 9.79
C ALA A 65 -26.32 -14.19 10.08
N GLN A 66 -26.79 -13.14 9.39
CA GLN A 66 -28.16 -12.65 9.47
C GLN A 66 -29.09 -13.24 8.40
N GLY A 67 -28.58 -14.12 7.54
CA GLY A 67 -29.31 -14.69 6.40
C GLY A 67 -29.67 -13.65 5.33
N MET A 68 -28.93 -12.53 5.28
CA MET A 68 -29.17 -11.43 4.36
C MET A 68 -28.27 -11.48 3.12
N TRP A 69 -27.15 -12.20 3.19
CA TRP A 69 -26.17 -12.24 2.11
C TRP A 69 -26.78 -12.69 0.78
N GLU A 70 -27.58 -13.76 0.76
CA GLU A 70 -28.20 -14.29 -0.46
C GLU A 70 -29.10 -13.24 -1.16
N ASP A 71 -29.90 -12.49 -0.39
CA ASP A 71 -30.86 -11.50 -0.90
C ASP A 71 -30.26 -10.10 -1.13
N ALA A 72 -29.05 -9.83 -0.64
CA ALA A 72 -28.43 -8.51 -0.75
C ALA A 72 -27.92 -8.21 -2.17
N LEU A 73 -28.13 -6.98 -2.63
CA LEU A 73 -27.34 -6.37 -3.70
C LEU A 73 -26.13 -5.68 -3.05
N VAL A 74 -24.92 -6.08 -3.43
CA VAL A 74 -23.67 -5.51 -2.89
C VAL A 74 -22.85 -4.96 -4.04
N VAL A 75 -22.45 -3.69 -3.91
CA VAL A 75 -21.58 -3.00 -4.87
C VAL A 75 -20.35 -2.48 -4.12
N VAL A 76 -19.17 -2.91 -4.56
CA VAL A 76 -17.87 -2.41 -4.06
C VAL A 76 -17.16 -1.71 -5.21
N LEU A 77 -16.82 -0.44 -5.03
CA LEU A 77 -16.16 0.38 -6.05
C LEU A 77 -15.28 1.48 -5.42
N SER A 78 -14.48 2.14 -6.25
CA SER A 78 -13.77 3.38 -5.88
C SER A 78 -14.30 4.57 -6.67
N ASP A 79 -14.16 5.79 -6.14
CA ASP A 79 -14.45 7.01 -6.90
C ASP A 79 -13.36 7.31 -7.93
N HIS A 80 -12.11 7.06 -7.55
CA HIS A 80 -10.92 7.09 -8.40
C HIS A 80 -9.79 6.24 -7.78
N GLY A 81 -8.73 6.00 -8.54
CA GLY A 81 -7.50 5.36 -8.07
C GLY A 81 -6.49 6.36 -7.52
N VAL A 82 -5.22 5.93 -7.44
CA VAL A 82 -4.09 6.74 -6.96
C VAL A 82 -2.82 6.31 -7.69
N ALA A 83 -2.03 7.29 -8.13
CA ALA A 83 -0.82 7.01 -8.89
C ALA A 83 0.43 6.95 -8.00
N PHE A 84 1.34 6.03 -8.32
CA PHE A 84 2.67 5.85 -7.74
C PHE A 84 3.78 5.93 -8.81
N THR A 85 3.52 6.64 -9.90
CA THR A 85 4.55 7.01 -10.87
C THR A 85 5.48 8.08 -10.28
N PRO A 86 6.81 7.84 -10.22
CA PRO A 86 7.79 8.84 -9.78
C PRO A 86 7.73 10.12 -10.61
N GLY A 87 7.90 11.27 -9.96
CA GLY A 87 7.83 12.60 -10.61
C GLY A 87 6.42 13.03 -11.02
N GLN A 88 5.39 12.22 -10.79
CA GLN A 88 4.01 12.53 -11.16
C GLN A 88 3.13 12.82 -9.95
N ASN A 89 2.04 13.53 -10.20
CA ASN A 89 1.04 13.81 -9.18
C ASN A 89 0.16 12.58 -8.92
N PHE A 90 0.06 12.17 -7.66
CA PHE A 90 -0.67 10.97 -7.24
C PHE A 90 -2.18 10.96 -7.53
N ARG A 91 -2.79 12.10 -7.90
CA ARG A 91 -4.23 12.24 -8.17
C ARG A 91 -4.57 12.96 -9.46
N SER A 92 -3.58 13.35 -10.27
CA SER A 92 -3.85 14.03 -11.54
C SER A 92 -3.82 13.02 -12.68
N PRO A 93 -4.94 12.80 -13.40
CA PRO A 93 -5.02 11.81 -14.47
C PRO A 93 -4.37 12.35 -15.75
N ARG A 94 -3.05 12.24 -15.87
CA ARG A 94 -2.27 12.60 -17.06
C ARG A 94 -2.01 11.35 -17.90
N ALA A 95 -1.43 11.50 -19.09
CA ALA A 95 -1.11 10.36 -19.95
C ALA A 95 -0.39 9.22 -19.20
N ASP A 96 0.57 9.56 -18.32
CA ASP A 96 1.38 8.57 -17.59
C ASP A 96 0.69 7.98 -16.36
N THR A 97 -0.41 8.57 -15.87
CA THR A 97 -1.08 8.19 -14.61
C THR A 97 -2.57 7.87 -14.79
N VAL A 98 -3.12 8.06 -15.98
CA VAL A 98 -4.54 7.88 -16.27
C VAL A 98 -4.99 6.45 -15.96
N HIS A 99 -4.12 5.47 -16.23
CA HIS A 99 -4.43 4.07 -15.99
C HIS A 99 -4.46 3.71 -14.51
N GLU A 100 -3.72 4.43 -13.67
CA GLU A 100 -3.72 4.27 -12.21
C GLU A 100 -4.89 4.97 -11.53
N ILE A 101 -5.42 6.04 -12.16
CA ILE A 101 -6.44 6.91 -11.55
C ILE A 101 -7.85 6.57 -12.02
N TYR A 102 -8.05 6.17 -13.28
CA TYR A 102 -9.39 5.92 -13.82
C TYR A 102 -9.74 4.44 -13.99
N ASN A 103 -8.79 3.52 -13.83
CA ASN A 103 -9.13 2.10 -13.68
C ASN A 103 -9.25 1.78 -12.20
N ILE A 104 -10.49 1.50 -11.79
CA ILE A 104 -10.90 1.31 -10.41
C ILE A 104 -11.54 -0.07 -10.27
N PRO A 105 -11.54 -0.67 -9.07
CA PRO A 105 -12.31 -1.88 -8.82
C PRO A 105 -13.81 -1.59 -8.98
N LEU A 106 -14.54 -2.55 -9.54
CA LEU A 106 -15.99 -2.60 -9.52
C LEU A 106 -16.42 -4.06 -9.36
N PHE A 107 -16.99 -4.39 -8.21
CA PHE A 107 -17.61 -5.67 -7.93
C PHE A 107 -19.10 -5.47 -7.69
N ILE A 108 -19.93 -6.26 -8.35
CA ILE A 108 -21.39 -6.25 -8.18
C ILE A 108 -21.83 -7.68 -7.91
N LYS A 109 -22.46 -7.89 -6.75
CA LYS A 109 -23.14 -9.14 -6.40
C LYS A 109 -24.65 -8.87 -6.41
N TYR A 110 -25.37 -9.52 -7.30
CA TYR A 110 -26.82 -9.40 -7.41
C TYR A 110 -27.57 -10.29 -6.39
N PRO A 111 -28.82 -9.95 -6.01
CA PRO A 111 -29.67 -10.83 -5.21
C PRO A 111 -29.83 -12.21 -5.88
N GLY A 112 -29.69 -13.29 -5.09
CA GLY A 112 -29.77 -14.67 -5.57
C GLY A 112 -28.59 -15.16 -6.44
N GLN A 113 -27.58 -14.33 -6.68
CA GLN A 113 -26.38 -14.73 -7.43
C GLN A 113 -25.56 -15.75 -6.62
N THR A 114 -25.17 -16.85 -7.27
CA THR A 114 -24.41 -17.95 -6.66
C THR A 114 -23.08 -18.24 -7.36
N GLU A 115 -22.86 -17.65 -8.54
CA GLU A 115 -21.65 -17.80 -9.34
C GLU A 115 -21.13 -16.41 -9.74
N GLY A 116 -19.80 -16.27 -9.79
CA GLY A 116 -19.14 -15.06 -10.25
C GLY A 116 -18.78 -15.15 -11.74
N GLU A 117 -18.75 -14.00 -12.41
CA GLU A 117 -18.26 -13.87 -13.77
C GLU A 117 -17.40 -12.61 -13.91
N THR A 118 -16.50 -12.62 -14.88
CA THR A 118 -15.70 -11.45 -15.27
C THR A 118 -16.34 -10.83 -16.51
N SER A 119 -16.49 -9.50 -16.51
CA SER A 119 -17.01 -8.76 -17.64
C SER A 119 -16.00 -7.72 -18.10
N ASP A 120 -15.67 -7.75 -19.39
CA ASP A 120 -14.81 -6.75 -20.05
C ASP A 120 -15.63 -5.55 -20.55
N VAL A 121 -16.91 -5.44 -20.15
CA VAL A 121 -17.75 -4.29 -20.47
C VAL A 121 -17.08 -3.02 -19.96
N ASN A 122 -17.10 -2.00 -20.82
CA ASN A 122 -16.56 -0.69 -20.53
C ASN A 122 -17.48 0.09 -19.55
N ALA A 123 -17.38 -0.28 -18.27
CA ALA A 123 -18.17 0.29 -17.19
C ALA A 123 -17.64 1.66 -16.73
N LEU A 124 -18.59 2.53 -16.37
CA LEU A 124 -18.36 3.85 -15.77
C LEU A 124 -19.04 3.90 -14.39
N ASN A 125 -18.54 4.75 -13.48
CA ASN A 125 -19.21 4.98 -12.20
C ASN A 125 -20.66 5.47 -12.35
N LEU A 126 -20.99 6.14 -13.46
CA LEU A 126 -22.34 6.60 -13.78
C LEU A 126 -23.32 5.46 -14.07
N ASP A 127 -22.81 4.28 -14.43
CA ASP A 127 -23.61 3.08 -14.76
C ASP A 127 -24.12 2.36 -13.50
N VAL A 128 -23.50 2.62 -12.34
CA VAL A 128 -23.82 1.92 -11.09
C VAL A 128 -25.25 2.20 -10.63
N LEU A 129 -25.69 3.46 -10.69
CA LEU A 129 -27.03 3.83 -10.27
C LEU A 129 -28.14 3.18 -11.15
N PRO A 130 -28.13 3.30 -12.49
CA PRO A 130 -29.12 2.62 -13.31
C PRO A 130 -29.05 1.08 -13.17
N THR A 131 -27.86 0.51 -12.95
CA THR A 131 -27.71 -0.92 -12.65
C THR A 131 -28.44 -1.33 -11.37
N ILE A 132 -28.33 -0.53 -10.30
CA ILE A 132 -29.05 -0.78 -9.04
C ILE A 132 -30.57 -0.69 -9.24
N VAL A 133 -31.03 0.33 -9.98
CA VAL A 133 -32.46 0.54 -10.26
C VAL A 133 -33.04 -0.66 -11.00
N ASP A 134 -32.38 -1.12 -12.06
CA ASP A 134 -32.83 -2.27 -12.83
C ASP A 134 -32.73 -3.58 -12.02
N ALA A 135 -31.65 -3.78 -11.25
CA ALA A 135 -31.45 -5.00 -10.45
C ALA A 135 -32.49 -5.17 -9.35
N LEU A 136 -33.07 -4.07 -8.87
CA LEU A 136 -34.11 -4.05 -7.84
C LEU A 136 -35.52 -3.91 -8.42
N ASP A 137 -35.67 -3.92 -9.76
CA ASP A 137 -36.95 -3.74 -10.47
C ASP A 137 -37.70 -2.47 -10.02
N ILE A 138 -36.96 -1.38 -9.81
CA ILE A 138 -37.51 -0.10 -9.36
C ILE A 138 -38.08 0.67 -10.55
N GLU A 139 -39.41 0.84 -10.58
CA GLU A 139 -40.06 1.73 -11.53
C GLU A 139 -39.72 3.20 -11.21
N SER A 140 -39.05 3.90 -12.13
CA SER A 140 -38.75 5.33 -12.01
C SER A 140 -38.83 6.06 -13.36
N ASP A 141 -39.15 7.35 -13.33
CA ASP A 141 -39.12 8.25 -14.50
C ASP A 141 -37.78 9.01 -14.59
N TRP A 142 -36.70 8.47 -14.01
CA TRP A 142 -35.40 9.14 -13.96
C TRP A 142 -34.65 9.01 -15.29
N GLU A 143 -33.97 10.08 -15.69
CA GLU A 143 -33.01 10.07 -16.79
C GLU A 143 -31.60 9.90 -16.21
N PHE A 144 -30.83 8.95 -16.73
CA PHE A 144 -29.46 8.67 -16.30
C PHE A 144 -28.47 9.02 -17.41
N ASP A 145 -27.32 9.57 -17.03
CA ASP A 145 -26.18 9.74 -17.95
C ASP A 145 -25.48 8.40 -18.22
N GLY A 146 -25.53 7.48 -17.25
CA GLY A 146 -25.03 6.11 -17.38
C GLY A 146 -26.07 5.15 -17.96
N GLN A 147 -25.67 3.90 -18.14
CA GLN A 147 -26.50 2.81 -18.63
C GLN A 147 -26.32 1.61 -17.71
N SER A 148 -27.38 0.82 -17.52
CA SER A 148 -27.32 -0.38 -16.69
C SER A 148 -26.30 -1.39 -17.24
N LEU A 149 -25.55 -2.01 -16.33
CA LEU A 149 -24.57 -3.06 -16.60
C LEU A 149 -25.20 -4.46 -16.62
N LEU A 150 -26.52 -4.59 -16.37
CA LEU A 150 -27.20 -5.87 -16.49
C LEU A 150 -27.26 -6.35 -17.94
N GLY A 151 -27.12 -7.67 -18.14
CA GLY A 151 -27.12 -8.28 -19.46
C GLY A 151 -25.83 -7.97 -20.23
N ASP A 152 -25.96 -7.59 -21.50
CA ASP A 152 -24.80 -7.30 -22.36
C ASP A 152 -24.12 -5.96 -22.03
N GLY A 153 -24.74 -5.13 -21.18
CA GLY A 153 -24.22 -3.83 -20.79
C GLY A 153 -24.14 -2.80 -21.93
N PRO A 154 -23.52 -1.64 -21.68
CA PRO A 154 -23.31 -0.60 -22.69
C PRO A 154 -22.24 -0.98 -23.74
N ASP A 155 -22.57 -0.78 -25.02
CA ASP A 155 -21.63 -0.89 -26.14
C ASP A 155 -20.88 0.44 -26.34
N ARG A 156 -19.65 0.53 -25.79
CA ARG A 156 -18.83 1.77 -25.79
C ARG A 156 -17.37 1.49 -26.08
N ASP A 157 -16.86 2.10 -27.15
CA ASP A 157 -15.45 2.01 -27.55
C ASP A 157 -14.54 3.07 -26.90
N THR A 158 -15.10 4.04 -26.16
CA THR A 158 -14.33 5.09 -25.48
C THR A 158 -14.84 5.36 -24.06
N LYS A 159 -13.95 5.83 -23.17
CA LYS A 159 -14.28 6.36 -21.84
C LYS A 159 -14.09 7.88 -21.84
N PRO A 160 -15.16 8.68 -22.03
CA PRO A 160 -15.03 10.13 -22.01
C PRO A 160 -14.71 10.61 -20.59
N THR A 161 -13.83 11.60 -20.48
CA THR A 161 -13.55 12.29 -19.23
C THR A 161 -14.16 13.69 -19.29
N TYR A 162 -14.67 14.17 -18.15
CA TYR A 162 -15.42 15.44 -18.09
C TYR A 162 -14.77 16.43 -17.12
N TRP A 163 -13.48 16.73 -17.26
CA TRP A 163 -12.75 17.74 -16.43
C TRP A 163 -11.52 18.34 -17.13
N ASP A 164 -11.03 19.49 -16.63
CA ASP A 164 -9.98 20.36 -17.22
C ASP A 164 -8.53 19.82 -17.11
N VAL A 165 -8.32 18.67 -16.47
CA VAL A 165 -6.97 18.09 -16.29
C VAL A 165 -6.97 16.64 -16.73
N GLY A 166 -6.32 16.38 -17.86
CA GLY A 166 -6.09 15.01 -18.35
C GLY A 166 -6.43 14.81 -19.82
N PRO A 167 -6.32 13.57 -20.33
CA PRO A 167 -6.79 13.24 -21.66
C PRO A 167 -8.33 13.30 -21.72
N GLU A 168 -8.88 13.76 -22.84
CA GLU A 168 -10.33 13.82 -23.08
C GLU A 168 -10.98 12.42 -23.10
N GLU A 169 -10.19 11.39 -23.41
CA GLU A 169 -10.61 9.99 -23.43
C GLU A 169 -9.57 9.10 -22.77
N VAL A 170 -10.04 8.06 -22.06
CA VAL A 170 -9.18 6.99 -21.54
C VAL A 170 -9.24 5.79 -22.49
N PRO A 171 -8.09 5.18 -22.86
CA PRO A 171 -8.09 3.95 -23.63
C PRO A 171 -8.87 2.84 -22.91
N VAL A 172 -9.71 2.11 -23.65
CA VAL A 172 -10.55 1.02 -23.12
C VAL A 172 -9.83 -0.32 -22.99
N GLY A 173 -8.66 -0.45 -23.61
CA GLY A 173 -7.87 -1.69 -23.58
C GLY A 173 -7.02 -1.83 -22.32
N PHE A 174 -6.56 -3.06 -22.07
CA PHE A 174 -5.77 -3.41 -20.90
C PHE A 174 -4.27 -3.11 -21.04
N ASP A 175 -3.75 -2.76 -22.21
CA ASP A 175 -2.30 -2.59 -22.42
C ASP A 175 -1.68 -1.61 -21.41
N GLY A 176 -2.25 -0.41 -21.28
CA GLY A 176 -1.76 0.58 -20.30
C GLY A 176 -1.99 0.18 -18.84
N VAL A 177 -3.02 -0.64 -18.56
CA VAL A 177 -3.23 -1.22 -17.21
C VAL A 177 -2.15 -2.25 -16.91
N MET A 178 -1.80 -3.10 -17.88
CA MET A 178 -0.78 -4.13 -17.72
C MET A 178 0.63 -3.54 -17.57
N GLU A 179 0.91 -2.37 -18.16
CA GLU A 179 2.15 -1.63 -17.90
C GLU A 179 2.24 -1.15 -16.44
N VAL A 180 1.14 -0.65 -15.89
CA VAL A 180 1.05 -0.28 -14.45
C VAL A 180 1.24 -1.51 -13.58
N VAL A 181 0.53 -2.61 -13.86
CA VAL A 181 0.64 -3.87 -13.09
C VAL A 181 2.07 -4.40 -13.10
N ALA A 182 2.75 -4.38 -14.25
CA ALA A 182 4.15 -4.81 -14.34
C ALA A 182 5.07 -3.95 -13.47
N ARG A 183 4.92 -2.62 -13.51
CA ARG A 183 5.69 -1.70 -12.65
C ARG A 183 5.41 -1.95 -11.16
N ASP A 184 4.15 -2.09 -10.79
CA ASP A 184 3.74 -2.29 -9.39
C ASP A 184 4.19 -3.64 -8.84
N HIS A 185 4.21 -4.67 -9.68
CA HIS A 185 4.82 -5.96 -9.34
C HIS A 185 6.34 -5.82 -9.10
N ASP A 186 7.05 -5.01 -9.90
CA ASP A 186 8.47 -4.74 -9.67
C ASP A 186 8.73 -3.97 -8.36
N TYR A 187 7.72 -3.31 -7.78
CA TYR A 187 7.80 -2.69 -6.45
C TYR A 187 7.70 -3.72 -5.30
N LEU A 188 7.31 -4.97 -5.57
CA LEU A 188 7.14 -6.03 -4.58
C LEU A 188 8.07 -7.25 -4.83
N PRO A 189 9.41 -7.10 -4.80
CA PRO A 189 10.29 -8.22 -5.08
C PRO A 189 10.34 -9.32 -3.98
N GLY A 190 9.73 -9.08 -2.81
CA GLY A 190 9.77 -9.96 -1.63
C GLY A 190 8.81 -11.15 -1.63
N GLY A 191 7.99 -11.31 -2.69
CA GLY A 191 7.01 -12.40 -2.82
C GLY A 191 5.56 -11.93 -2.85
N ASP A 192 4.64 -12.88 -3.04
CA ASP A 192 3.20 -12.63 -3.28
C ASP A 192 2.35 -12.61 -1.99
N ASP A 193 2.97 -12.64 -0.81
CA ASP A 193 2.27 -12.59 0.49
C ASP A 193 2.30 -11.19 1.13
N TRP A 194 1.57 -11.02 2.22
CA TRP A 194 1.52 -9.76 2.95
C TRP A 194 2.86 -9.35 3.54
N LEU A 195 3.74 -10.31 3.83
CA LEU A 195 5.06 -10.04 4.37
C LEU A 195 5.98 -9.44 3.29
N GLY A 196 5.84 -9.86 2.03
CA GLY A 196 6.53 -9.29 0.87
C GLY A 196 6.29 -7.79 0.67
N VAL A 197 5.14 -7.25 1.12
CA VAL A 197 4.82 -5.81 1.10
C VAL A 197 5.81 -4.98 1.92
N PHE A 198 6.49 -5.56 2.90
CA PHE A 198 7.48 -4.89 3.74
C PHE A 198 8.90 -4.90 3.13
N GLY A 199 9.08 -5.66 2.04
CA GLY A 199 10.33 -5.75 1.28
C GLY A 199 10.46 -4.67 0.22
N GLN A 200 11.07 -3.54 0.58
CA GLN A 200 11.25 -2.40 -0.32
C GLN A 200 12.72 -2.18 -0.68
N GLY A 201 13.10 -2.39 -1.95
CA GLY A 201 14.44 -2.10 -2.46
C GLY A 201 15.45 -3.26 -2.40
N GLU A 202 16.73 -2.96 -2.18
CA GLU A 202 17.90 -3.85 -2.41
C GLU A 202 17.86 -5.19 -1.65
N TYR A 203 17.18 -5.25 -0.51
CA TYR A 203 17.11 -6.42 0.37
C TYR A 203 15.68 -6.96 0.55
N ALA A 204 14.77 -6.60 -0.35
CA ALA A 204 13.37 -7.00 -0.29
C ALA A 204 13.18 -8.52 -0.22
N ASP A 205 14.02 -9.27 -0.92
CA ASP A 205 13.98 -10.73 -0.97
C ASP A 205 14.40 -11.41 0.35
N LEU A 206 14.99 -10.66 1.29
CA LEU A 206 15.33 -11.19 2.61
C LEU A 206 14.18 -11.11 3.60
N VAL A 207 13.09 -10.41 3.27
CA VAL A 207 11.98 -10.24 4.21
C VAL A 207 11.33 -11.59 4.51
N GLY A 208 11.18 -11.89 5.81
CA GLY A 208 10.73 -13.19 6.31
C GLY A 208 11.80 -14.26 6.52
N GLU A 209 13.06 -14.02 6.10
CA GLU A 209 14.18 -14.93 6.38
C GLU A 209 14.59 -14.87 7.87
N ASP A 210 15.15 -15.97 8.37
CA ASP A 210 15.67 -16.07 9.74
C ASP A 210 17.07 -15.45 9.84
N LEU A 211 17.35 -14.75 10.94
CA LEU A 211 18.64 -14.09 11.21
C LEU A 211 19.82 -15.06 11.15
N ASP A 212 19.60 -16.30 11.57
CA ASP A 212 20.62 -17.36 11.58
C ASP A 212 21.05 -17.79 10.16
N ASP A 213 20.25 -17.49 9.14
CA ASP A 213 20.55 -17.79 7.74
C ASP A 213 21.28 -16.63 7.01
N LEU A 214 21.49 -15.49 7.68
CA LEU A 214 22.17 -14.32 7.14
C LEU A 214 23.67 -14.31 7.49
N ASP A 215 24.53 -13.77 6.60
CA ASP A 215 25.98 -13.61 6.86
C ASP A 215 26.23 -12.39 7.77
N VAL A 216 25.96 -12.54 9.07
CA VAL A 216 26.22 -11.52 10.10
C VAL A 216 27.57 -11.77 10.75
N VAL A 217 28.48 -10.79 10.67
CA VAL A 217 29.91 -11.01 10.96
C VAL A 217 30.39 -10.42 12.26
N GLY A 218 29.49 -9.75 12.98
CA GLY A 218 29.71 -9.21 14.31
C GLY A 218 28.78 -8.03 14.60
N ASP A 219 28.99 -7.44 15.76
CA ASP A 219 28.32 -6.22 16.18
C ASP A 219 28.99 -5.00 15.53
N SER A 220 28.18 -4.04 15.12
CA SER A 220 28.64 -2.73 14.67
C SER A 220 28.95 -1.85 15.88
N GLU A 221 29.94 -0.97 15.77
CA GLU A 221 30.14 0.12 16.75
C GLU A 221 29.04 1.21 16.64
N ARG A 222 28.22 1.13 15.60
CA ARG A 222 27.11 2.05 15.34
C ARG A 222 25.86 1.63 16.10
N THR A 223 25.10 2.62 16.54
CA THR A 223 23.82 2.46 17.25
C THR A 223 22.74 3.24 16.56
N TRP A 224 21.48 2.93 16.81
CA TRP A 224 20.37 3.67 16.21
C TRP A 224 19.23 3.89 17.20
N THR A 225 18.40 4.89 16.94
CA THR A 225 17.18 5.18 17.70
C THR A 225 15.99 5.25 16.77
N THR A 226 14.79 4.93 17.26
CA THR A 226 13.52 5.10 16.54
C THR A 226 12.47 5.76 17.43
N ASP A 227 11.54 6.48 16.80
CA ASP A 227 10.35 7.05 17.44
C ASP A 227 9.35 5.99 17.94
N GLN A 228 9.48 4.72 17.51
CA GLN A 228 8.60 3.62 17.93
C GLN A 228 9.18 2.75 19.05
N ARG A 229 10.27 3.18 19.70
CA ARG A 229 10.97 2.36 20.71
C ARG A 229 10.04 1.82 21.80
N ASP A 230 9.19 2.68 22.37
CA ASP A 230 8.29 2.28 23.45
C ASP A 230 7.24 1.27 22.96
N ARG A 231 6.77 1.38 21.71
CA ARG A 231 5.84 0.42 21.10
C ARG A 231 6.49 -0.94 20.86
N LEU A 232 7.77 -0.97 20.49
CA LEU A 232 8.52 -2.23 20.31
C LEU A 232 8.82 -2.89 21.66
N ALA A 233 9.04 -2.10 22.72
CA ALA A 233 9.32 -2.59 24.06
C ALA A 233 8.08 -3.16 24.80
N ASP A 234 6.87 -2.74 24.43
CA ASP A 234 5.61 -3.31 24.94
C ASP A 234 4.50 -3.24 23.87
N TRP A 235 4.63 -4.08 22.83
CA TRP A 235 3.68 -4.15 21.74
C TRP A 235 2.34 -4.73 22.20
N ARG A 236 1.29 -3.93 22.08
CA ARG A 236 -0.09 -4.29 22.42
C ARG A 236 -1.02 -3.73 21.35
N PRO A 237 -1.31 -4.48 20.28
CA PRO A 237 -2.24 -4.00 19.26
C PRO A 237 -3.65 -3.96 19.84
N ASP A 238 -4.33 -2.84 19.62
CA ASP A 238 -5.73 -2.60 20.01
C ASP A 238 -6.70 -3.10 18.92
N ALA A 239 -6.25 -3.12 17.67
CA ALA A 239 -6.99 -3.67 16.54
C ALA A 239 -6.62 -5.13 16.32
N ASP A 240 -7.63 -5.98 16.07
CA ASP A 240 -7.41 -7.29 15.49
C ASP A 240 -7.10 -7.08 13.99
N GLY A 241 -5.89 -7.41 13.53
CA GLY A 241 -5.50 -7.34 12.10
C GLY A 241 -4.27 -6.49 11.79
N LEU A 242 -4.22 -5.94 10.56
CA LEU A 242 -3.07 -5.25 9.97
C LEU A 242 -2.71 -3.94 10.70
N ALA A 243 -1.67 -3.96 11.54
CA ALA A 243 -1.18 -2.82 12.31
C ALA A 243 0.31 -2.51 12.02
N PRO A 244 0.66 -2.19 10.75
CA PRO A 244 2.04 -2.01 10.34
C PRO A 244 2.68 -0.83 11.05
N MET A 245 4.01 -0.85 11.16
CA MET A 245 4.76 0.18 11.87
C MET A 245 5.79 0.83 10.93
N LEU A 246 5.73 2.16 10.85
CA LEU A 246 6.78 2.95 10.22
C LEU A 246 7.76 3.41 11.30
N LEU A 247 9.02 3.00 11.16
CA LEU A 247 10.12 3.45 12.00
C LEU A 247 10.72 4.71 11.39
N ALA A 248 10.62 5.85 12.07
CA ALA A 248 11.44 7.02 11.77
C ALA A 248 12.67 6.98 12.68
N SER A 249 13.87 6.90 12.08
CA SER A 249 15.05 6.46 12.80
C SER A 249 16.29 7.32 12.54
N VAL A 250 17.24 7.28 13.48
CA VAL A 250 18.53 7.95 13.39
C VAL A 250 19.64 6.98 13.73
N LEU A 251 20.54 6.73 12.78
CA LEU A 251 21.75 5.94 12.92
C LEU A 251 22.92 6.85 13.35
N ARG A 252 23.66 6.43 14.38
CA ARG A 252 24.79 7.15 14.99
C ARG A 252 26.07 6.33 14.92
N GLY A 253 27.20 7.02 15.07
CA GLY A 253 28.54 6.43 14.96
C GLY A 253 29.16 6.66 13.58
N ASP A 254 30.48 6.50 13.53
CA ASP A 254 31.30 6.75 12.35
C ASP A 254 31.13 5.63 11.31
N GLY A 255 31.08 6.00 10.04
CA GLY A 255 30.98 5.05 8.93
C GLY A 255 30.31 5.67 7.71
N PRO A 256 30.34 4.98 6.57
CA PRO A 256 29.61 5.42 5.38
C PRO A 256 28.10 5.41 5.62
N VAL A 257 27.40 6.27 4.91
CA VAL A 257 25.94 6.23 4.78
C VAL A 257 25.59 4.99 3.94
N PRO A 258 24.82 4.02 4.47
CA PRO A 258 24.37 2.87 3.68
C PRO A 258 23.24 3.28 2.74
N ASP A 259 23.08 2.59 1.61
CA ASP A 259 21.95 2.83 0.69
C ASP A 259 20.67 2.13 1.18
N ALA A 260 20.82 0.98 1.84
CA ALA A 260 19.76 0.19 2.45
C ALA A 260 20.30 -0.55 3.68
N ALA A 261 19.41 -0.97 4.57
CA ALA A 261 19.72 -1.87 5.68
C ALA A 261 18.52 -2.79 5.96
N VAL A 262 18.71 -3.81 6.79
CA VAL A 262 17.67 -4.80 7.09
C VAL A 262 17.23 -4.64 8.54
N VAL A 263 15.92 -4.57 8.80
CA VAL A 263 15.37 -4.54 10.16
C VAL A 263 14.95 -5.95 10.53
N VAL A 264 15.53 -6.46 11.61
CA VAL A 264 15.24 -7.80 12.15
C VAL A 264 14.50 -7.63 13.47
N VAL A 265 13.40 -8.36 13.62
CA VAL A 265 12.58 -8.38 14.82
C VAL A 265 12.41 -9.83 15.27
N ASN A 266 12.68 -10.12 16.54
CA ASN A 266 12.60 -11.46 17.13
C ASN A 266 13.35 -12.54 16.32
N GLY A 267 14.48 -12.17 15.73
CA GLY A 267 15.31 -13.07 14.91
C GLY A 267 14.80 -13.30 13.49
N ARG A 268 13.77 -12.58 13.03
CA ARG A 268 13.24 -12.68 11.66
C ARG A 268 13.26 -11.34 10.95
N VAL A 269 13.58 -11.31 9.65
CA VAL A 269 13.60 -10.07 8.89
C VAL A 269 12.18 -9.51 8.75
N ALA A 270 11.96 -8.32 9.31
CA ALA A 270 10.64 -7.68 9.36
C ALA A 270 10.42 -6.60 8.31
N GLY A 271 11.48 -6.11 7.69
CA GLY A 271 11.40 -5.11 6.63
C GLY A 271 12.76 -4.55 6.22
N VAL A 272 12.75 -3.68 5.21
CA VAL A 272 13.94 -3.03 4.68
C VAL A 272 13.95 -1.55 5.02
N ALA A 273 15.05 -1.09 5.60
CA ALA A 273 15.34 0.31 5.86
C ALA A 273 15.95 0.97 4.63
N GLY A 274 15.52 2.20 4.33
CA GLY A 274 16.02 3.02 3.24
C GLY A 274 15.88 4.50 3.54
N ASP A 275 16.04 5.34 2.51
CA ASP A 275 16.02 6.81 2.63
C ASP A 275 17.08 7.33 3.63
N PHE A 276 18.28 6.75 3.55
CA PHE A 276 19.40 7.19 4.38
C PHE A 276 19.89 8.56 3.94
N SER A 277 19.87 9.53 4.85
CA SER A 277 20.31 10.91 4.58
C SER A 277 21.10 11.48 5.75
N GLU A 278 22.16 12.24 5.45
CA GLU A 278 22.93 12.91 6.49
C GLU A 278 22.11 14.05 7.10
N GLY A 279 21.95 14.03 8.42
CA GLY A 279 21.23 15.04 9.18
C GLY A 279 22.01 15.55 10.40
N ASP A 280 21.45 16.57 11.05
CA ASP A 280 21.99 17.07 12.31
C ASP A 280 21.83 16.00 13.40
N GLY A 281 22.94 15.40 13.85
CA GLY A 281 22.96 14.42 14.94
C GLY A 281 22.91 12.95 14.53
N GLY A 282 23.04 12.63 13.24
CA GLY A 282 23.18 11.28 12.71
C GLY A 282 22.67 11.13 11.28
N VAL A 283 22.66 9.89 10.78
CA VAL A 283 22.06 9.55 9.49
C VAL A 283 20.60 9.17 9.72
N THR A 284 19.66 9.91 9.16
CA THR A 284 18.22 9.58 9.25
C THR A 284 17.87 8.47 8.29
N PHE A 285 16.91 7.61 8.63
CA PHE A 285 16.37 6.59 7.73
C PHE A 285 14.95 6.18 8.15
N ASN A 286 14.24 5.53 7.24
CA ASN A 286 12.89 5.02 7.48
C ASN A 286 12.81 3.53 7.18
N ALA A 287 11.94 2.81 7.89
CA ALA A 287 11.64 1.41 7.58
C ALA A 287 10.17 1.09 7.87
N LEU A 288 9.50 0.39 6.96
CA LEU A 288 8.18 -0.17 7.21
C LEU A 288 8.37 -1.63 7.66
N ILE A 289 7.82 -2.00 8.81
CA ILE A 289 7.93 -3.36 9.35
C ILE A 289 6.56 -4.00 9.61
N SER A 290 6.51 -5.32 9.42
CA SER A 290 5.31 -6.12 9.61
C SER A 290 5.02 -6.41 11.06
N GLU A 291 3.76 -6.25 11.45
CA GLU A 291 3.22 -6.68 12.74
C GLU A 291 3.07 -8.20 12.86
N GLU A 292 3.05 -8.95 11.75
CA GLU A 292 2.97 -10.42 11.79
C GLU A 292 4.17 -11.06 12.50
N ILE A 293 5.30 -10.35 12.53
CA ILE A 293 6.54 -10.77 13.21
C ILE A 293 6.60 -10.24 14.66
N LEU A 294 5.75 -9.27 15.01
CA LEU A 294 5.70 -8.72 16.37
C LEU A 294 4.98 -9.68 17.31
N GLU A 295 5.59 -9.91 18.47
CA GLU A 295 5.01 -10.63 19.59
C GLU A 295 4.40 -9.64 20.59
N ARG A 296 3.30 -10.03 21.25
CA ARG A 296 2.72 -9.22 22.34
C ARG A 296 3.72 -9.07 23.48
N GLY A 297 4.04 -7.84 23.84
CA GLY A 297 5.04 -7.50 24.86
C GLY A 297 6.34 -7.00 24.24
N ALA A 298 7.47 -7.33 24.85
CA ALA A 298 8.77 -6.84 24.41
C ALA A 298 9.25 -7.61 23.16
N ASN A 299 9.72 -6.86 22.16
CA ASN A 299 10.30 -7.38 20.94
C ASN A 299 11.79 -7.01 20.86
N ASP A 300 12.62 -7.98 20.49
CA ASP A 300 14.04 -7.75 20.25
C ASP A 300 14.24 -7.24 18.83
N VAL A 301 14.91 -6.09 18.67
CA VAL A 301 15.08 -5.44 17.37
C VAL A 301 16.55 -5.10 17.10
N VAL A 302 17.02 -5.47 15.92
CA VAL A 302 18.37 -5.20 15.43
C VAL A 302 18.30 -4.61 14.02
N LEU A 303 19.20 -3.65 13.75
CA LEU A 303 19.42 -3.15 12.40
C LEU A 303 20.68 -3.80 11.83
N LEU A 304 20.56 -4.54 10.74
CA LEU A 304 21.69 -5.13 10.04
C LEU A 304 22.20 -4.16 8.97
N LEU A 305 23.39 -3.63 9.22
CA LEU A 305 24.07 -2.71 8.30
C LEU A 305 24.94 -3.51 7.34
N PRO A 306 24.85 -3.28 6.02
CA PRO A 306 25.75 -3.94 5.09
C PRO A 306 27.19 -3.45 5.33
N THR A 307 28.16 -4.37 5.34
CA THR A 307 29.59 -4.05 5.54
C THR A 307 30.13 -3.09 4.47
N ARG A 308 29.49 -3.06 3.29
CA ARG A 308 29.63 -2.05 2.24
C ARG A 308 28.35 -2.02 1.41
N SER A 309 28.07 -0.91 0.74
CA SER A 309 26.96 -0.80 -0.24
C SER A 309 26.94 -2.00 -1.21
N GLY A 310 25.76 -2.60 -1.44
CA GLY A 310 25.61 -3.79 -2.27
C GLY A 310 25.85 -5.14 -1.57
N SER A 311 26.37 -5.17 -0.33
CA SER A 311 26.84 -6.42 0.28
C SER A 311 25.75 -7.13 1.09
N ARG A 312 25.60 -8.45 0.86
CA ARG A 312 24.81 -9.35 1.72
C ARG A 312 25.59 -9.90 2.92
N ARG A 313 26.51 -9.10 3.44
CA ARG A 313 27.33 -9.40 4.63
C ARG A 313 27.14 -8.24 5.60
N PHE A 314 26.66 -8.52 6.80
CA PHE A 314 26.10 -7.52 7.69
C PHE A 314 26.83 -7.41 9.03
N GLU A 315 26.77 -6.22 9.62
CA GLU A 315 27.09 -5.96 11.03
C GLU A 315 25.81 -5.55 11.78
N ALA A 316 25.64 -6.03 13.01
CA ALA A 316 24.45 -5.77 13.81
C ALA A 316 24.59 -4.47 14.62
N ALA A 317 23.76 -3.47 14.33
CA ALA A 317 23.65 -2.23 15.10
C ALA A 317 22.52 -2.33 16.13
N SER A 318 22.85 -2.06 17.38
CA SER A 318 21.89 -2.14 18.50
C SER A 318 20.99 -0.92 18.58
N LEU A 319 19.72 -1.16 18.95
CA LEU A 319 18.77 -0.11 19.27
C LEU A 319 19.08 0.53 20.64
N GLU A 320 19.19 1.86 20.68
CA GLU A 320 19.47 2.67 21.87
C GLU A 320 18.25 3.06 22.70
#